data_AF-A0A7C1NXU7-F1
#
_entry.id   AF-A0A7C1NXU7-F1
#
_cell.length_a   1.000
_cell.length_b   1.000
_cell.length_c   1.000
_cell.angle_alpha   90.00
_cell.angle_beta   90.00
_cell.angle_gamma   90.00
#
_symmetry.space_group_name_H-M   'P 1'
#
loop_
_entity.id
_entity.type
_entity.pdbx_description
1 polymer ?
#
loop_
_entity_poly.entity_id
_entity_poly.type
_entity_poly.pdbx_seq_one_letter_code
_entity_poly.pdbx_strand_id
1 'polypeptide(L)'
;MAKTITAVVKLHIPAGQATPAPPVGPALAQHGINIGEFTQKFNEATKEKSGFKIPVDIIVYEDRTFDLKLHEPPASELIKKALGIEKGSGEPNKKKIGTITQA
;
A
#
# COMPACT_ATOMS: atom_id res chain seq x y z
N MET A 1 18.07 8.85 -18.71
CA MET A 1 17.21 8.64 -19.89
C MET A 1 15.85 8.21 -19.36
N ALA A 2 14.81 9.00 -19.60
CA ALA A 2 13.49 8.80 -18.98
C ALA A 2 12.76 7.69 -19.73
N LYS A 3 12.58 6.52 -19.10
CA LYS A 3 11.70 5.48 -19.63
C LYS A 3 10.28 6.05 -19.75
N THR A 4 9.65 5.88 -20.91
CA THR A 4 8.28 6.33 -21.16
C THR A 4 7.32 5.59 -20.24
N ILE A 5 6.64 6.32 -19.37
CA ILE A 5 5.64 5.77 -18.45
C ILE A 5 4.34 5.57 -19.23
N THR A 6 3.87 4.33 -19.31
CA THR A 6 2.61 3.96 -19.96
C THR A 6 1.43 4.22 -19.04
N ALA A 7 1.54 3.85 -17.75
CA ALA A 7 0.49 4.04 -16.75
C ALA A 7 1.07 4.05 -15.34
N VAL A 8 0.42 4.76 -14.43
CA VAL A 8 0.72 4.69 -12.99
C VAL A 8 -0.52 4.18 -12.28
N VAL A 9 -0.41 3.01 -11.67
CA VAL A 9 -1.49 2.36 -10.93
C VAL A 9 -1.22 2.54 -9.44
N LYS A 10 -2.12 3.21 -8.74
CA LYS A 10 -2.02 3.41 -7.28
C LYS A 10 -2.93 2.42 -6.59
N LEU A 11 -2.38 1.53 -5.79
CA LEU A 11 -3.14 0.55 -5.01
C LEU A 11 -2.82 0.67 -3.52
N HIS A 12 -3.81 0.40 -2.69
CA HIS A 12 -3.63 0.25 -1.25
C HIS A 12 -3.78 -1.22 -0.90
N ILE A 13 -2.69 -1.86 -0.45
CA ILE A 13 -2.66 -3.31 -0.20
C ILE A 13 -2.23 -3.56 1.25
N PRO A 14 -2.89 -4.46 1.98
CA PRO A 14 -2.42 -4.88 3.30
C PRO A 14 -1.04 -5.56 3.19
N ALA A 15 -0.09 -5.06 3.97
CA ALA A 15 1.27 -5.58 4.09
C ALA A 15 1.27 -7.08 4.42
N GLY A 16 2.06 -7.85 3.69
CA GLY A 16 2.16 -9.31 3.83
C GLY A 16 0.91 -10.09 3.40
N GLN A 17 -0.14 -9.43 2.91
CA GLN A 17 -1.39 -10.04 2.44
C GLN A 17 -1.76 -9.60 1.01
N ALA A 18 -0.77 -9.29 0.15
CA ALA A 18 -1.04 -9.12 -1.26
C ALA A 18 -1.54 -10.45 -1.84
N THR A 19 -2.80 -10.45 -2.25
CA THR A 19 -3.45 -11.56 -2.95
C THR A 19 -3.79 -11.13 -4.37
N PRO A 20 -3.78 -12.05 -5.35
CA PRO A 20 -4.19 -11.77 -6.73
C PRO A 20 -5.70 -11.52 -6.89
N ALA A 21 -6.39 -11.17 -5.80
CA ALA A 21 -7.84 -11.06 -5.69
C ALA A 21 -8.39 -9.81 -6.43
N PRO A 22 -9.72 -9.67 -6.59
CA PRO A 22 -10.34 -8.81 -7.60
C PRO A 22 -10.09 -7.30 -7.53
N PRO A 23 -9.58 -6.65 -6.46
CA PRO A 23 -9.16 -5.24 -6.57
C PRO A 23 -7.76 -5.07 -7.18
N VAL A 24 -6.87 -6.05 -7.04
CA VAL A 24 -5.45 -5.95 -7.45
C VAL A 24 -5.21 -6.70 -8.76
N GLY A 25 -5.78 -7.90 -8.90
CA GLY A 25 -5.62 -8.75 -10.07
C GLY A 25 -6.03 -8.06 -11.38
N PRO A 26 -7.28 -7.56 -11.51
CA PRO A 26 -7.75 -6.87 -12.73
C PRO A 26 -7.03 -5.54 -12.99
N ALA A 27 -6.63 -4.84 -11.92
CA ALA A 27 -5.92 -3.57 -12.01
C ALA A 27 -4.50 -3.73 -12.57
N LEU A 28 -3.82 -4.83 -12.26
CA LEU A 28 -2.47 -5.12 -12.78
C LEU A 28 -2.50 -5.93 -14.08
N ALA A 29 -3.49 -6.82 -14.25
CA ALA A 29 -3.66 -7.64 -15.44
C ALA A 29 -3.91 -6.78 -16.70
N GLN A 30 -4.69 -5.69 -16.57
CA GLN A 30 -4.97 -4.79 -17.69
C GLN A 30 -3.71 -4.11 -18.26
N HIS A 31 -2.63 -4.06 -17.48
CA HIS A 31 -1.36 -3.46 -17.88
C HIS A 31 -0.29 -4.51 -18.24
N GLY A 32 -0.64 -5.80 -18.29
CA GLY A 32 0.28 -6.87 -18.70
C GLY A 32 1.37 -7.18 -17.67
N ILE A 33 1.14 -6.86 -16.40
CA ILE A 33 2.09 -7.07 -15.30
C ILE A 33 1.90 -8.48 -14.73
N ASN A 34 3.01 -9.14 -14.36
CA ASN A 34 2.95 -10.43 -13.71
C ASN A 34 2.48 -10.29 -12.25
N ILE A 35 1.21 -10.61 -12.00
CA ILE A 35 0.56 -10.49 -10.69
C ILE A 35 1.26 -11.37 -9.64
N GLY A 36 1.75 -12.55 -10.03
CA GLY A 36 2.44 -13.48 -9.12
C GLY A 36 3.78 -12.94 -8.64
N GLU A 37 4.55 -12.32 -9.54
CA GLU A 37 5.83 -11.69 -9.16
C GLU A 37 5.58 -10.46 -8.29
N PHE A 38 4.55 -9.66 -8.61
CA PHE A 38 4.18 -8.50 -7.82
C PHE A 38 3.75 -8.88 -6.40
N THR A 39 2.86 -9.85 -6.23
CA THR A 39 2.39 -10.27 -4.89
C THR A 39 3.54 -10.83 -4.06
N GLN A 40 4.47 -11.56 -4.67
CA GLN A 40 5.63 -12.11 -3.98
C GLN A 40 6.63 -11.03 -3.55
N LYS A 41 7.05 -10.13 -4.46
CA LYS A 41 7.91 -8.98 -4.13
C LYS A 41 7.28 -8.06 -3.10
N PHE A 42 5.99 -7.78 -3.24
CA PHE A 42 5.27 -6.95 -2.28
C PHE A 42 5.23 -7.62 -0.90
N ASN A 43 4.86 -8.91 -0.82
CA ASN A 43 4.79 -9.61 0.47
C ASN A 43 6.17 -9.74 1.14
N GLU A 44 7.24 -9.92 0.36
CA GLU A 44 8.60 -9.97 0.88
C GLU A 44 9.06 -8.60 1.42
N ALA A 45 8.89 -7.53 0.63
CA ALA A 45 9.29 -6.18 1.02
C ALA A 45 8.39 -5.58 2.12
N THR A 46 7.16 -6.05 2.26
CA THR A 46 6.21 -5.61 3.30
C THR A 46 6.11 -6.58 4.48
N LYS A 47 6.93 -7.64 4.50
CA LYS A 47 6.92 -8.67 5.55
C LYS A 47 7.15 -8.07 6.94
N GLU A 48 8.09 -7.13 7.05
CA GLU A 48 8.42 -6.43 8.30
C GLU A 48 7.31 -5.44 8.74
N LYS A 49 6.46 -5.01 7.80
CA LYS A 49 5.37 -4.07 8.05
C LYS A 49 4.00 -4.77 8.10
N SER A 50 3.99 -6.08 8.35
CA SER A 50 2.78 -6.92 8.35
C SER A 50 1.70 -6.36 9.30
N GLY A 51 0.49 -6.20 8.76
CA GLY A 51 -0.66 -5.68 9.50
C GLY A 51 -0.88 -4.17 9.41
N PHE A 52 -0.32 -3.50 8.39
CA PHE A 52 -0.68 -2.15 7.96
C PHE A 52 -1.05 -2.13 6.47
N LYS A 53 -1.93 -1.23 6.05
CA LYS A 53 -2.19 -1.00 4.62
C LYS A 53 -1.09 -0.12 4.04
N ILE A 54 -0.35 -0.61 3.06
CA ILE A 54 0.74 0.12 2.42
C ILE A 54 0.24 0.65 1.07
N PRO A 55 0.37 1.96 0.82
CA PRO A 55 0.19 2.50 -0.51
C PRO A 55 1.36 2.06 -1.40
N VAL A 56 1.03 1.56 -2.59
CA VAL A 56 2.00 1.18 -3.59
C VAL A 56 1.65 1.83 -4.92
N ASP A 57 2.64 2.49 -5.50
CA ASP A 57 2.58 3.06 -6.83
C ASP A 57 3.29 2.10 -7.78
N ILE A 58 2.54 1.49 -8.70
CA ILE A 58 3.07 0.66 -9.77
C ILE A 58 3.22 1.53 -11.02
N ILE A 59 4.45 1.77 -11.43
CA ILE A 59 4.79 2.51 -12.63
C ILE A 59 5.01 1.50 -13.75
N VAL A 60 4.16 1.51 -14.76
CA VAL A 60 4.25 0.63 -15.93
C VAL A 60 4.98 1.36 -17.03
N TYR A 61 6.02 0.75 -17.57
CA TYR A 61 6.77 1.27 -18.72
C TYR A 61 6.34 0.56 -20.02
N GLU A 62 6.66 1.19 -21.14
CA GLU A 62 6.27 0.72 -22.48
C GLU A 62 6.88 -0.64 -22.84
N ASP A 63 8.03 -0.96 -22.26
CA ASP A 63 8.71 -2.26 -22.39
C ASP A 63 8.08 -3.38 -21.54
N ARG A 64 6.88 -3.16 -20.98
CA ARG A 64 6.16 -4.05 -20.05
C ARG A 64 6.91 -4.30 -18.75
N THR A 65 7.94 -3.53 -18.45
CA THR A 65 8.53 -3.53 -17.11
C THR A 65 7.68 -2.69 -16.17
N PHE A 66 7.72 -3.05 -14.90
CA PHE A 66 6.99 -2.36 -13.85
C PHE A 66 7.96 -2.00 -12.72
N ASP A 67 7.82 -0.78 -12.20
CA ASP A 67 8.47 -0.32 -10.97
C ASP A 67 7.45 -0.34 -9.85
N LEU A 68 7.80 -0.93 -8.71
CA LEU A 68 6.96 -0.89 -7.51
C LEU A 68 7.57 0.07 -6.49
N LYS A 69 6.92 1.20 -6.27
CA LYS A 69 7.28 2.14 -5.21
C LYS A 69 6.39 1.89 -4.00
N LEU A 70 6.99 1.26 -3.00
CA LEU A 70 6.39 1.05 -1.69
C LEU A 70 6.49 2.35 -0.91
N HIS A 71 5.35 2.95 -0.62
CA HIS A 71 5.29 4.07 0.31
C HIS A 71 5.27 3.58 1.75
N GLU A 72 5.53 4.49 2.69
CA GLU A 72 5.36 4.18 4.09
C GLU A 72 3.88 3.98 4.43
N PRO A 73 3.56 3.08 5.39
CA PRO A 73 2.20 2.90 5.85
C PRO A 73 1.67 4.26 6.36
N PRO A 74 0.41 4.60 6.07
CA PRO A 74 -0.14 5.89 6.45
C PRO A 74 -0.06 6.01 7.97
N ALA A 75 0.47 7.14 8.43
CA ALA A 75 0.57 7.47 9.85
C ALA A 75 -0.78 7.29 10.58
N SER A 76 -1.90 7.49 9.89
CA SER A 76 -3.24 7.23 10.39
C SER A 76 -3.48 5.78 10.85
N GLU A 77 -2.95 4.77 10.16
CA GLU A 77 -3.08 3.36 10.57
C GLU A 77 -2.08 3.04 11.71
N LEU A 78 -0.87 3.62 11.67
CA LEU A 78 0.12 3.51 12.75
C LEU A 78 -0.41 4.07 14.07
N ILE A 79 -1.02 5.26 14.02
CA ILE A 79 -1.62 5.95 15.17
C ILE A 79 -2.81 5.17 15.71
N LYS A 80 -3.71 4.69 14.84
CA LYS A 80 -4.87 3.87 15.26
C LYS A 80 -4.44 2.58 15.94
N LYS A 81 -3.43 1.89 15.42
CA LYS A 81 -2.92 0.65 16.02
C LYS A 81 -2.14 0.90 17.32
N ALA A 82 -1.34 1.97 17.38
CA ALA A 82 -0.66 2.39 18.61
C ALA A 82 -1.65 2.76 19.73
N LEU A 83 -2.82 3.28 19.37
CA LEU A 83 -3.88 3.63 20.31
C LEU A 83 -4.95 2.53 20.49
N GLY A 84 -4.88 1.41 19.76
CA GLY A 84 -5.85 0.31 19.83
C GLY A 84 -7.27 0.68 19.40
N ILE A 85 -7.46 1.69 18.55
CA ILE A 85 -8.77 2.25 18.19
C ILE A 85 -9.12 1.94 16.72
N GLU A 86 -10.27 1.30 16.51
CA GLU A 86 -10.73 0.90 15.16
C GLU A 86 -11.33 2.07 14.35
N LYS A 87 -11.82 3.12 15.03
CA LYS A 87 -12.33 4.35 14.40
C LYS A 87 -11.55 5.57 14.86
N GLY A 88 -11.03 6.33 13.90
CA GLY A 88 -10.50 7.67 14.12
C GLY A 88 -11.61 8.64 14.51
N SER A 89 -11.23 9.79 15.06
CA SER A 89 -12.19 10.83 15.43
C SER A 89 -12.75 11.44 14.14
N GLY A 90 -14.08 11.41 13.98
CA GLY A 90 -14.76 11.98 12.81
C GLY A 90 -14.67 13.52 12.72
N GLU A 91 -14.30 14.17 13.82
CA GLU A 91 -13.99 15.60 13.89
C GLU A 91 -12.61 15.79 14.54
N PRO A 92 -11.57 16.15 13.77
CA PRO A 92 -10.28 16.50 14.35
C PRO A 92 -10.46 17.65 15.37
N ASN A 93 -9.75 17.57 16.51
CA ASN A 93 -9.78 18.52 17.65
C ASN A 93 -11.03 18.58 18.57
N LYS A 94 -12.16 17.93 18.27
CA LYS A 94 -13.32 17.92 19.20
C LYS A 94 -13.44 16.66 20.07
N LYS A 95 -13.18 15.48 19.50
CA LYS A 95 -13.14 14.22 20.25
C LYS A 95 -11.71 13.71 20.29
N LYS A 96 -11.07 13.82 21.46
CA LYS A 96 -9.75 13.21 21.73
C LYS A 96 -9.97 11.72 22.02
N ILE A 97 -9.51 10.87 21.11
CA ILE A 97 -9.71 9.41 21.17
C ILE A 97 -8.49 8.65 21.68
N GLY A 98 -7.41 9.34 22.05
CA GLY A 98 -6.23 8.73 22.63
C GLY A 98 -5.08 9.73 22.76
N THR A 99 -4.14 9.43 23.65
CA THR A 99 -2.91 10.20 23.86
C THR A 99 -1.74 9.32 23.45
N ILE A 100 -0.98 9.74 22.44
CA ILE A 100 0.30 9.10 22.12
C ILE A 100 1.37 9.78 22.98
N THR A 101 1.96 9.02 23.90
CA THR A 101 3.16 9.41 24.62
C THR A 101 4.38 9.14 23.75
N GLN A 102 5.26 10.14 23.58
CA GLN A 102 6.61 9.91 23.05
C GLN A 102 7.37 9.02 24.03
N ALA A 103 7.87 7.88 23.55
CA ALA A 103 8.93 7.13 24.20
C ALA A 103 10.25 7.47 23.52
#